data_AF-A0A401LSV4-F1
#
_entry.id   AF-A0A401LSV4-F1
#
_cell.length_a   1.000
_cell.length_b   1.000
_cell.length_c   1.000
_cell.angle_alpha   90.00
_cell.angle_beta   90.00
_cell.angle_gamma   90.00
#
_symmetry.space_group_name_H-M   'P 1'
#
loop_
_entity.id
_entity.type
_entity.pdbx_description
1 polymer ?
#
loop_
_entity_poly.entity_id
_entity_poly.type
_entity_poly.pdbx_seq_one_letter_code
_entity_poly.pdbx_strand_id
1 'polypeptide(L)'
;MTRAKNNMKYEVIQKREVDQQTGIISDLTIRLSGPIVSKDYPDEMRLIIYEDYTEGKNTVYRFLTNEFELTAITIAGLYREC
;
A
#
# COMPACT_ATOMS: atom_id res chain seq x y z
N MET A 1 7.10 -22.47 -15.89
CA MET A 1 6.14 -21.37 -15.67
C MET A 1 5.90 -21.23 -14.19
N THR A 2 6.64 -20.37 -13.52
CA THR A 2 6.59 -20.25 -12.06
C THR A 2 5.46 -19.31 -11.69
N ARG A 3 4.30 -19.86 -11.33
CA ARG A 3 3.19 -19.09 -10.76
C ARG A 3 3.70 -18.42 -9.47
N ALA A 4 3.77 -17.10 -9.47
CA ALA A 4 4.08 -16.34 -8.25
C ALA A 4 3.02 -16.68 -7.19
N LYS A 5 3.50 -17.07 -6.00
CA LYS A 5 2.66 -17.43 -4.85
C LYS A 5 1.78 -16.25 -4.47
N ASN A 6 0.49 -16.36 -4.82
CA ASN A 6 -0.58 -15.41 -4.49
C ASN A 6 -0.99 -15.49 -3.01
N ASN A 7 -0.03 -15.58 -2.08
CA ASN A 7 -0.28 -15.78 -0.65
C ASN A 7 0.69 -14.93 0.18
N MET A 8 0.80 -13.63 -0.17
CA MET A 8 1.45 -12.66 0.70
C MET A 8 0.62 -12.56 1.98
N LYS A 9 1.10 -13.23 3.03
CA LYS A 9 0.49 -13.18 4.35
C LYS A 9 0.96 -11.90 5.03
N TYR A 10 0.01 -11.07 5.41
CA TYR A 10 0.27 -9.86 6.17
C TYR A 10 -0.74 -9.76 7.30
N GLU A 11 -0.28 -9.19 8.41
CA GLU A 11 -1.09 -8.86 9.56
C GLU A 11 -1.31 -7.35 9.58
N VAL A 12 -2.55 -6.90 9.73
CA VAL A 12 -2.84 -5.47 9.85
C VAL A 12 -2.61 -5.07 11.31
N ILE A 13 -1.55 -4.30 11.55
CA ILE A 13 -1.17 -3.81 12.89
C ILE A 13 -2.01 -2.59 13.24
N GLN A 14 -2.13 -1.65 12.31
CA GLN A 14 -2.86 -0.40 12.53
C GLN A 14 -3.61 0.02 11.27
N LYS A 15 -4.78 0.61 11.45
CA LYS A 15 -5.52 1.30 10.39
C LYS A 15 -5.54 2.79 10.72
N ARG A 16 -5.10 3.62 9.78
CA ARG A 16 -5.21 5.09 9.89
C ARG A 16 -6.46 5.54 9.12
N GLU A 17 -7.18 6.49 9.70
CA GLU A 17 -8.27 7.15 9.00
C GLU A 17 -7.69 8.05 7.91
N VAL A 18 -8.30 7.98 6.73
CA VAL A 18 -7.91 8.74 5.55
C VAL A 18 -9.13 9.44 4.99
N ASP A 19 -8.90 10.63 4.46
CA ASP A 19 -9.97 11.39 3.82
C ASP A 19 -10.21 10.82 2.42
N GLN A 20 -11.36 10.17 2.22
CA GLN A 20 -11.73 9.57 0.94
C GLN A 20 -11.94 10.61 -0.18
N GLN A 21 -12.15 11.89 0.15
CA GLN A 21 -12.24 12.97 -0.84
C GLN A 21 -10.91 13.19 -1.55
N THR A 22 -9.80 12.77 -0.95
CA THR A 22 -8.48 12.79 -1.58
C THR A 22 -8.23 11.64 -2.55
N GLY A 23 -9.16 10.68 -2.66
CA GLY A 23 -9.01 9.44 -3.43
C GLY A 23 -8.26 8.33 -2.69
N ILE A 24 -7.79 8.57 -1.46
CA ILE A 24 -7.21 7.52 -0.63
C ILE A 24 -8.33 6.69 -0.01
N ILE A 25 -8.36 5.40 -0.31
CA ILE A 25 -9.32 4.45 0.24
C ILE A 25 -8.91 4.03 1.65
N SER A 26 -7.64 3.70 1.85
CA SER A 26 -7.17 3.17 3.14
C SER A 26 -5.67 3.33 3.31
N ASP A 27 -5.27 3.56 4.56
CA ASP A 27 -3.89 3.57 4.98
C ASP A 27 -3.73 2.59 6.14
N LEU A 28 -3.00 1.50 5.88
CA LEU A 28 -2.86 0.37 6.79
C LEU A 28 -1.39 0.17 7.10
N THR A 29 -1.03 0.11 8.38
CA THR A 29 0.28 -0.43 8.79
C THR A 29 0.13 -1.95 8.86
N ILE A 30 0.88 -2.65 8.02
CA ILE A 30 0.87 -4.10 7.91
C ILE A 30 2.24 -4.68 8.25
N ARG A 31 2.25 -5.83 8.91
CA ARG A 31 3.43 -6.65 9.15
C ARG A 31 3.41 -7.81 8.20
N LEU A 32 4.39 -7.90 7.33
CA LEU A 32 4.51 -9.03 6.43
C LEU A 32 4.97 -10.25 7.23
N SER A 33 4.15 -11.31 7.23
CA SER A 33 4.39 -12.52 8.02
C SER A 33 4.53 -13.70 7.05
N GLY A 34 5.73 -13.89 6.49
CA GLY A 34 5.99 -14.95 5.51
C GLY A 34 7.41 -15.51 5.59
N PRO A 35 7.66 -16.75 5.11
CA PRO A 35 9.00 -17.35 5.10
C PRO A 35 9.97 -16.69 4.10
N ILE A 36 9.47 -15.79 3.24
CA ILE A 36 10.22 -15.14 2.15
C ILE A 36 10.14 -13.61 2.28
N VAL A 37 9.69 -13.06 3.41
CA VAL A 37 10.00 -11.66 3.67
C VAL A 37 11.48 -11.62 3.97
N SER A 38 12.23 -11.16 2.96
CA SER A 38 13.67 -11.03 3.02
C SER A 38 14.04 -10.30 4.32
N LYS A 39 15.15 -10.70 4.94
CA LYS A 39 15.76 -10.00 6.09
C LYS A 39 15.96 -8.49 5.86
N ASP A 40 15.79 -8.02 4.62
CA ASP A 40 15.93 -6.64 4.17
C ASP A 40 14.67 -5.78 4.36
N TYR A 41 13.49 -6.38 4.61
CA TYR A 41 12.27 -5.60 4.84
C TYR A 41 12.07 -5.35 6.34
N PRO A 42 11.76 -4.10 6.74
CA PRO A 42 11.43 -3.80 8.13
C PRO A 42 10.21 -4.60 8.56
N ASP A 43 10.16 -4.96 9.85
CA ASP A 43 9.08 -5.72 10.47
C ASP A 43 7.69 -5.09 10.22
N GLU A 44 7.63 -3.77 10.03
CA GLU A 44 6.41 -3.02 9.77
C GLU A 44 6.52 -2.28 8.44
N MET A 45 5.49 -2.43 7.60
CA MET A 45 5.32 -1.70 6.35
C MET A 45 3.98 -1.00 6.33
N ARG A 46 3.84 -0.03 5.43
CA ARG A 46 2.62 0.73 5.21
C ARG A 46 2.03 0.37 3.86
N LEU A 47 0.78 -0.07 3.86
CA LEU A 47 -0.05 -0.34 2.70
C LEU A 47 -1.04 0.81 2.50
N ILE A 48 -0.85 1.56 1.43
CA ILE A 48 -1.72 2.64 1.00
C ILE A 48 -2.57 2.13 -0.17
N ILE A 49 -3.88 2.26 -0.05
CA ILE A 49 -4.84 1.94 -1.11
C ILE A 49 -5.38 3.27 -1.63
N TYR A 50 -5.15 3.53 -2.90
CA TYR A 50 -5.59 4.72 -3.61
C TYR A 50 -6.48 4.31 -4.77
N GLU A 51 -7.60 4.99 -4.97
CA GLU A 51 -8.45 4.78 -6.14
C GLU A 51 -8.45 6.03 -7.00
N ASP A 52 -8.00 5.87 -8.22
CA ASP A 52 -8.04 6.93 -9.22
C ASP A 52 -9.39 6.85 -9.95
N TYR A 53 -10.16 7.94 -9.90
CA TYR A 53 -11.43 8.08 -10.61
C TYR A 53 -11.30 8.97 -11.87
N THR A 54 -10.08 9.39 -12.24
CA THR A 54 -9.89 10.54 -13.16
C THR A 54 -10.29 10.25 -14.61
N GLU A 55 -10.36 8.99 -15.04
CA GLU A 55 -10.71 8.60 -16.42
C GLU A 55 -11.96 7.70 -16.53
N GLY A 56 -12.83 7.67 -15.51
CA GLY A 56 -13.99 6.77 -15.50
C GLY A 56 -13.63 5.28 -15.39
N LYS A 57 -12.35 4.98 -15.14
CA LYS A 57 -11.84 3.66 -14.76
C LYS A 57 -11.57 3.68 -13.27
N ASN A 58 -12.30 2.89 -12.50
CA ASN A 58 -12.04 2.68 -11.07
C ASN A 58 -10.76 1.84 -10.91
N THR A 59 -9.61 2.50 -10.99
CA THR A 59 -8.32 1.83 -10.88
C THR A 59 -7.84 1.95 -9.45
N VAL A 60 -7.87 0.83 -8.74
CA VAL A 60 -7.38 0.74 -7.36
C VAL A 60 -5.90 0.39 -7.37
N TYR A 61 -5.08 1.35 -6.97
CA TYR A 61 -3.65 1.19 -6.72
C TYR A 61 -3.40 0.81 -5.27
N ARG A 62 -2.44 -0.10 -5.07
CA ARG A 62 -1.99 -0.54 -3.74
C ARG A 62 -0.50 -0.34 -3.65
N PHE A 63 -0.08 0.61 -2.83
CA PHE A 63 1.32 0.95 -2.61
C PHE A 63 1.78 0.35 -1.29
N LEU A 64 2.88 -0.40 -1.33
CA LEU A 64 3.60 -0.86 -0.15
C LEU A 64 4.83 0.02 0.01
N THR A 65 4.96 0.67 1.16
CA THR A 65 6.07 1.58 1.47
C THR A 65 6.53 1.36 2.90
N ASN A 66 7.82 1.54 3.16
CA ASN A 66 8.38 1.67 4.50
C ASN A 66 8.39 3.13 4.98
N GLU A 67 7.92 4.07 4.15
CA GLU A 67 7.86 5.50 4.48
C GLU A 67 6.60 5.84 5.30
N PHE A 68 6.81 6.02 6.60
CA PHE A 68 5.75 6.39 7.53
C PHE A 68 5.62 7.90 7.73
N GLU A 69 6.64 8.67 7.36
CA GLU A 69 6.68 10.14 7.52
C GLU A 69 5.83 10.85 6.45
N LEU A 70 5.84 10.35 5.22
CA LEU A 70 5.09 10.95 4.11
C LEU A 70 3.59 10.67 4.21
N THR A 71 2.77 11.59 3.74
CA THR A 71 1.32 11.34 3.65
C THR A 71 1.00 10.42 2.47
N ALA A 72 -0.07 9.63 2.59
CA ALA A 72 -0.50 8.69 1.56
C ALA A 72 -0.74 9.38 0.19
N ILE A 73 -1.18 10.64 0.20
CA ILE A 73 -1.48 11.41 -1.00
C ILE A 73 -0.19 11.87 -1.69
N THR A 74 0.83 12.24 -0.92
CA THR A 74 2.16 12.57 -1.46
C THR A 74 2.76 11.35 -2.15
N ILE A 75 2.66 10.17 -1.54
CA ILE A 75 3.16 8.93 -2.13
C ILE A 75 2.38 8.58 -3.42
N ALA A 76 1.05 8.66 -3.39
CA ALA A 76 0.23 8.44 -4.57
C ALA A 76 0.57 9.43 -5.71
N GLY A 77 0.82 10.69 -5.38
CA GLY A 77 1.25 11.72 -6.34
C GLY A 77 2.59 11.41 -7.00
N LEU A 78 3.59 10.98 -6.22
CA LEU A 78 4.91 10.60 -6.74
C LEU A 78 4.84 9.45 -7.77
N TYR A 79 3.92 8.51 -7.59
CA TYR A 79 3.74 7.39 -8.52
C TYR A 79 2.89 7.72 -9.75
N ARG A 80 2.16 8.85 -9.75
CA ARG A 80 1.35 9.30 -10.89
C ARG A 80 2.16 10.07 -11.95
N GLU A 81 3.31 10.63 -11.56
CA GLU A 81 4.15 11.48 -12.43
C GLU A 81 5.32 10.74 -13.11
N CYS A 82 5.44 9.41 -13.00
CA CYS A 82 6.44 8.61 -13.73
C CYS A 82 5.91 7.99 -15.02
#